data_AF-A0A7S2EE71-F1
#
_entry.id   AF-A0A7S2EE71-F1
#
_cell.length_a   1.000
_cell.length_b   1.000
_cell.length_c   1.000
_cell.angle_alpha   90.00
_cell.angle_beta   90.00
_cell.angle_gamma   90.00
#
_symmetry.space_group_name_H-M   'P 1'
#
loop_
_entity.id
_entity.type
_entity.pdbx_description
1 polymer ?
#
loop_
_entity_poly.entity_id
_entity_poly.type
_entity_poly.pdbx_seq_one_letter_code
_entity_poly.pdbx_strand_id
1 'polypeptide(L)'
;EDHLVNRWKKIGLLDQLSRKKSVHREPKSSADLEAAMSKYSKEARGSGAILLSVVGGKMSEGINFADDMARCVLIVGLPYPDITDPELQEKMKSLDRSVQEKKGGISGNAYYHNLCMRAVNQSIGRAIRHGNDYAAVVLADARYASESRIWLGLPHWLRGSSGSQTIGREQSASYGRSLFGIRTFFKERTQNS
;
A
#
# COMPACT_ATOMS: atom_id res chain seq x y z
N GLU A 1 -8.45 -8.28 7.96
CA GLU A 1 -9.44 -7.90 6.93
C GLU A 1 -10.89 -8.15 7.37
N ASP A 2 -11.26 -9.39 7.76
CA ASP A 2 -12.64 -9.78 8.06
C ASP A 2 -13.35 -8.88 9.10
N HIS A 3 -12.67 -8.46 10.17
CA HIS A 3 -13.24 -7.54 11.16
C HIS A 3 -13.62 -6.16 10.58
N LEU A 4 -12.80 -5.59 9.68
CA LEU A 4 -13.07 -4.30 9.04
C LEU A 4 -14.26 -4.40 8.10
N VAL A 5 -14.30 -5.45 7.28
CA VAL A 5 -15.39 -5.67 6.32
C VAL A 5 -16.71 -5.91 7.06
N ASN A 6 -16.70 -6.70 8.14
CA ASN A 6 -17.89 -6.91 8.97
C ASN A 6 -18.38 -5.60 9.61
N ARG A 7 -17.46 -4.75 10.09
CA ARG A 7 -17.82 -3.41 10.57
C ARG A 7 -18.43 -2.56 9.46
N TRP A 8 -17.83 -2.53 8.27
CA TRP A 8 -18.31 -1.75 7.12
C TRP A 8 -19.68 -2.18 6.63
N LYS A 9 -19.96 -3.49 6.65
CA LYS A 9 -21.30 -4.02 6.43
C LYS A 9 -22.28 -3.53 7.48
N LYS A 10 -21.92 -3.65 8.77
CA LYS A 10 -22.79 -3.24 9.87
C LYS A 10 -23.16 -1.75 9.82
N ILE A 11 -22.24 -0.88 9.42
CA ILE A 11 -22.49 0.57 9.30
C ILE A 11 -23.02 0.99 7.92
N GLY A 12 -23.29 0.04 7.01
CA GLY A 12 -23.77 0.30 5.65
C GLY A 12 -22.75 0.92 4.68
N LEU A 13 -21.50 1.15 5.12
CA LEU A 13 -20.46 1.77 4.30
C LEU A 13 -20.13 0.93 3.06
N LEU A 14 -20.13 -0.40 3.18
CA LEU A 14 -19.86 -1.27 2.05
C LEU A 14 -20.91 -1.11 0.94
N ASP A 15 -22.18 -0.90 1.31
CA ASP A 15 -23.25 -0.63 0.34
C ASP A 15 -23.08 0.74 -0.31
N GLN A 16 -22.64 1.75 0.45
CA GLN A 16 -22.33 3.08 -0.10
C GLN A 16 -21.22 3.02 -1.15
N LEU A 17 -20.15 2.27 -0.86
CA LEU A 17 -19.05 2.05 -1.80
C LEU A 17 -19.53 1.28 -3.03
N SER A 18 -20.32 0.22 -2.82
CA SER A 18 -20.81 -0.66 -3.90
C SER A 18 -21.76 0.05 -4.87
N ARG A 19 -22.42 1.14 -4.44
CA ARG A 19 -23.20 2.03 -5.34
C ARG A 19 -22.34 2.90 -6.24
N LYS A 20 -21.04 3.05 -5.95
CA LYS A 20 -20.11 3.88 -6.72
C LYS A 20 -19.17 3.03 -7.58
N LYS A 21 -18.63 1.96 -7.01
CA LYS A 21 -17.69 1.05 -7.65
C LYS A 21 -17.91 -0.36 -7.14
N SER A 22 -17.67 -1.37 -7.96
CA SER A 22 -17.71 -2.74 -7.48
C SER A 22 -16.60 -2.99 -6.46
N VAL A 23 -16.93 -3.66 -5.36
CA VAL A 23 -15.97 -3.94 -4.29
C VAL A 23 -15.57 -5.41 -4.35
N HIS A 24 -14.29 -5.65 -4.58
CA HIS A 24 -13.66 -6.97 -4.61
C HIS A 24 -12.82 -7.16 -3.36
N ARG A 25 -12.67 -8.42 -2.98
CA ARG A 25 -11.85 -8.83 -1.84
C ARG A 25 -10.90 -9.92 -2.30
N GLU A 26 -9.77 -9.99 -1.62
CA GLU A 26 -8.83 -11.08 -1.80
C GLU A 26 -9.49 -12.43 -1.48
N PRO A 27 -9.48 -13.40 -2.42
CA PRO A 27 -10.05 -14.71 -2.18
C PRO A 27 -9.17 -15.50 -1.19
N LYS A 28 -9.83 -16.25 -0.30
CA LYS A 28 -9.14 -17.11 0.66
C LYS A 28 -8.41 -18.27 -0.02
N SER A 29 -9.01 -18.83 -1.08
CA SER A 29 -8.43 -19.91 -1.88
C SER A 29 -7.57 -19.37 -3.03
N SER A 30 -6.43 -20.02 -3.27
CA SER A 30 -5.61 -19.71 -4.46
C SER A 30 -6.30 -20.16 -5.76
N ALA A 31 -7.20 -21.14 -5.70
CA ALA A 31 -7.94 -21.62 -6.87
C ALA A 31 -8.89 -20.55 -7.43
N ASP A 32 -9.41 -19.67 -6.57
CA ASP A 32 -10.35 -18.61 -6.96
C ASP A 32 -9.64 -17.33 -7.41
N LEU A 33 -8.30 -17.27 -7.30
CA LEU A 33 -7.52 -16.06 -7.52
C LEU A 33 -7.65 -15.54 -8.95
N GLU A 34 -7.53 -16.43 -9.92
CA GLU A 34 -7.60 -16.08 -11.35
C GLU A 34 -8.99 -15.56 -11.73
N ALA A 35 -10.04 -16.24 -11.27
CA ALA A 35 -11.42 -15.84 -11.52
C ALA A 35 -11.74 -14.48 -10.88
N ALA A 36 -11.31 -14.26 -9.62
CA ALA A 36 -11.48 -12.99 -8.93
C ALA A 36 -10.74 -11.85 -9.64
N MET A 37 -9.51 -12.09 -10.10
CA MET A 37 -8.73 -11.10 -10.82
C MET A 37 -9.29 -10.77 -12.19
N SER A 38 -9.76 -11.76 -12.93
CA SER A 38 -10.40 -11.55 -14.22
C SER A 38 -11.64 -10.65 -14.06
N LYS A 39 -12.46 -10.94 -13.05
CA LYS A 39 -13.64 -10.12 -12.72
C LYS A 39 -13.27 -8.69 -12.33
N TYR A 40 -12.31 -8.53 -11.40
CA TYR A 40 -11.80 -7.22 -11.00
C TYR A 40 -11.30 -6.42 -12.19
N SER A 41 -10.45 -7.03 -13.03
CA SER A 41 -9.80 -6.36 -14.16
C SER A 41 -10.80 -5.88 -15.21
N LYS A 42 -11.88 -6.63 -15.44
CA LYS A 42 -12.96 -6.23 -16.35
C LYS A 42 -13.71 -5.01 -15.81
N GLU A 43 -14.05 -5.02 -14.51
CA GLU A 43 -14.83 -3.95 -13.89
C GLU A 43 -13.99 -2.69 -13.63
N ALA A 44 -12.71 -2.84 -13.31
CA ALA A 44 -11.75 -1.75 -13.14
C ALA A 44 -11.63 -0.88 -14.40
N ARG A 45 -11.58 -1.50 -15.59
CA ARG A 45 -11.55 -0.82 -16.89
C ARG A 45 -12.91 -0.24 -17.32
N GLY A 46 -14.00 -0.68 -16.70
CA GLY A 46 -15.36 -0.23 -17.01
C GLY A 46 -15.81 0.89 -16.08
N SER A 47 -16.80 0.59 -15.24
CA SER A 47 -17.36 1.53 -14.25
C SER A 47 -16.42 1.82 -13.07
N GLY A 48 -15.31 1.10 -12.97
CA GLY A 48 -14.33 1.20 -11.90
C GLY A 48 -14.62 0.24 -10.75
N ALA A 49 -13.53 -0.25 -10.15
CA ALA A 49 -13.56 -1.22 -9.07
C ALA A 49 -12.70 -0.75 -7.88
N ILE A 50 -12.96 -1.33 -6.71
CA ILE A 50 -12.14 -1.23 -5.50
C ILE A 50 -11.71 -2.64 -5.15
N LEU A 51 -10.41 -2.88 -4.99
CA LEU A 51 -9.89 -4.13 -4.47
C LEU A 51 -9.41 -3.93 -3.04
N LEU A 52 -9.95 -4.73 -2.13
CA LEU A 52 -9.49 -4.83 -0.75
C LEU A 52 -8.58 -6.05 -0.63
N SER A 53 -7.29 -5.82 -0.42
CA SER A 53 -6.28 -6.87 -0.22
C SER A 53 -5.50 -6.66 1.07
N VAL A 54 -4.83 -7.71 1.53
CA VAL A 54 -3.93 -7.66 2.69
C VAL A 54 -2.50 -7.50 2.18
N VAL A 55 -1.74 -6.58 2.76
CA VAL A 55 -0.30 -6.45 2.46
C VAL A 55 0.43 -7.70 2.94
N GLY A 56 1.23 -8.32 2.06
CA GLY A 56 1.81 -9.65 2.28
C GLY A 56 0.84 -10.80 1.95
N GLY A 57 -0.35 -10.49 1.45
CA GLY A 57 -1.31 -11.46 0.89
C GLY A 57 -0.98 -11.83 -0.55
N LYS A 58 -1.62 -12.89 -1.03
CA LYS A 58 -1.49 -13.48 -2.37
C LYS A 58 -1.69 -12.42 -3.46
N MET A 59 -2.70 -11.57 -3.32
CA MET A 59 -3.00 -10.52 -4.31
C MET A 59 -1.99 -9.36 -4.26
N SER A 60 -1.43 -9.05 -3.10
CA SER A 60 -0.45 -7.96 -2.96
C SER A 60 0.96 -8.35 -3.42
N GLU A 61 1.31 -9.64 -3.38
CA GLU A 61 2.64 -10.13 -3.77
C GLU A 61 2.67 -10.70 -5.20
N GLY A 62 1.66 -11.48 -5.58
CA GLY A 62 1.67 -12.32 -6.77
C GLY A 62 1.05 -11.70 -8.03
N ILE A 63 0.47 -10.51 -7.94
CA ILE A 63 -0.36 -9.95 -9.01
C ILE A 63 0.12 -8.55 -9.42
N ASN A 64 0.12 -8.30 -10.72
CA ASN A 64 0.56 -7.05 -11.31
C ASN A 64 -0.65 -6.22 -11.74
N PHE A 65 -0.82 -5.04 -11.14
CA PHE A 65 -1.92 -4.14 -11.43
C PHE A 65 -1.49 -3.09 -12.44
N ALA A 66 -1.18 -3.52 -13.66
CA ALA A 66 -0.75 -2.62 -14.73
C ALA A 66 -1.87 -1.67 -15.20
N ASP A 67 -1.46 -0.47 -15.60
CA ASP A 67 -2.28 0.52 -16.29
C ASP A 67 -3.54 0.92 -15.50
N ASP A 68 -4.72 0.79 -16.11
CA ASP A 68 -5.99 1.23 -15.55
C ASP A 68 -6.50 0.36 -14.40
N MET A 69 -5.75 -0.68 -14.03
CA MET A 69 -6.12 -1.60 -12.96
C MET A 69 -5.80 -1.05 -11.56
N ALA A 70 -4.93 -0.05 -11.40
CA ALA A 70 -4.63 0.53 -10.08
C ALA A 70 -4.21 2.01 -10.12
N ARG A 71 -5.10 2.87 -10.62
CA ARG A 71 -4.84 4.33 -10.66
C ARG A 71 -4.69 4.98 -9.29
N CYS A 72 -5.26 4.40 -8.23
CA CYS A 72 -5.08 4.90 -6.87
C CYS A 72 -4.76 3.75 -5.93
N VAL A 73 -3.65 3.86 -5.22
CA VAL A 73 -3.22 2.90 -4.19
C VAL A 73 -3.40 3.54 -2.83
N LEU A 74 -4.20 2.92 -1.96
CA LEU A 74 -4.39 3.36 -0.59
C LEU A 74 -3.74 2.35 0.35
N ILE A 75 -2.62 2.73 0.97
CA ILE A 75 -1.97 1.93 2.01
C ILE A 75 -2.51 2.40 3.36
N VAL A 76 -3.25 1.53 4.04
CA VAL A 76 -3.80 1.83 5.37
C VAL A 76 -2.91 1.18 6.43
N GLY A 77 -2.31 2.01 7.29
CA GLY A 77 -1.44 1.54 8.36
C GLY A 77 -0.03 1.12 7.91
N LEU A 78 0.64 0.39 8.79
CA LEU A 78 1.97 -0.19 8.60
C LEU A 78 1.91 -1.70 8.89
N PRO A 79 2.26 -2.57 7.92
CA PRO A 79 2.17 -4.02 8.03
C PRO A 79 3.38 -4.59 8.79
N TYR A 80 3.52 -4.19 10.05
CA TYR A 80 4.54 -4.76 10.91
C TYR A 80 4.25 -6.25 11.16
N PRO A 81 5.26 -7.13 11.06
CA PRO A 81 5.08 -8.52 11.45
C PRO A 81 4.85 -8.61 12.96
N ASP A 82 4.30 -9.75 13.38
CA ASP A 82 4.05 -10.01 14.79
C ASP A 82 5.38 -10.07 15.56
N ILE A 83 5.63 -9.07 16.41
CA ILE A 83 6.86 -8.98 17.20
C ILE A 83 6.97 -10.09 18.26
N THR A 84 5.88 -10.81 18.53
CA THR A 84 5.86 -11.94 19.46
C THR A 84 6.23 -13.26 18.81
N ASP A 85 6.39 -13.30 17.48
CA ASP A 85 6.84 -14.49 16.76
C ASP A 85 8.24 -14.95 17.24
N PRO A 86 8.39 -16.18 17.75
CA PRO A 86 9.67 -16.67 18.28
C PRO A 86 10.80 -16.68 17.24
N GLU A 87 10.49 -17.00 15.98
CA GLU A 87 11.48 -17.03 14.90
C GLU A 87 12.01 -15.62 14.60
N LEU A 88 11.11 -14.64 14.47
CA LEU A 88 11.48 -13.24 14.34
C LEU A 88 12.31 -12.74 15.52
N GLN A 89 11.91 -13.05 16.75
CA GLN A 89 12.65 -12.61 17.94
C GLN A 89 14.06 -13.17 17.98
N GLU A 90 14.24 -14.45 17.68
CA GLU A 90 15.56 -15.07 17.63
C GLU A 90 16.41 -14.47 16.50
N LYS A 91 15.80 -14.21 15.35
CA LYS A 91 16.49 -13.54 14.24
C LYS A 91 16.96 -12.15 14.63
N MET A 92 16.13 -11.36 15.30
CA MET A 92 16.47 -10.02 15.77
C MET A 92 17.63 -10.05 16.78
N LYS A 93 17.59 -10.97 17.76
CA LYS A 93 18.66 -11.16 18.75
C LYS A 93 19.99 -11.55 18.11
N SER A 94 19.95 -12.43 17.11
CA SER A 94 21.13 -12.86 16.35
C SER A 94 21.76 -11.68 15.59
N LEU A 95 20.93 -10.82 14.98
CA LEU A 95 21.40 -9.60 14.32
C LEU A 95 22.01 -8.59 15.31
N ASP A 96 21.38 -8.38 16.46
CA ASP A 96 21.90 -7.49 17.50
C ASP A 96 23.26 -7.99 18.03
N ARG A 97 23.43 -9.30 18.21
CA ARG A 97 24.72 -9.91 18.59
C ARG A 97 25.80 -9.65 17.53
N SER A 98 25.46 -9.78 16.25
CA SER A 98 26.39 -9.53 15.14
C SER A 98 26.87 -8.07 15.11
N VAL A 99 25.97 -7.12 15.42
CA VAL A 99 26.33 -5.70 15.54
C VAL A 99 27.25 -5.46 16.74
N GLN A 100 26.95 -6.06 17.90
CA GLN A 100 27.78 -5.96 19.11
C GLN A 100 29.19 -6.53 18.91
N GLU A 101 29.30 -7.64 18.20
CA GLU A 101 30.57 -8.29 17.84
C GLU A 101 31.34 -7.54 16.74
N LYS A 102 30.88 -6.35 16.32
CA LYS A 102 31.46 -5.52 15.25
C LYS A 102 31.64 -6.27 13.92
N LYS A 103 30.82 -7.30 13.67
CA LYS A 103 30.77 -8.04 12.40
C LYS A 103 30.07 -7.25 11.28
N GLY A 104 29.58 -6.05 11.59
CA GLY A 104 28.78 -5.22 10.68
C GLY A 104 27.32 -5.69 10.61
N GLY A 105 26.54 -5.03 9.76
CA GLY A 105 25.12 -5.35 9.54
C GLY A 105 24.15 -4.35 10.15
N ILE A 106 22.90 -4.77 10.31
CA ILE A 106 21.79 -3.97 10.84
C ILE A 106 21.34 -4.52 12.18
N SER A 107 20.80 -3.67 13.05
CA SER A 107 20.19 -4.13 14.30
C SER A 107 18.90 -4.91 14.03
N GLY A 108 18.48 -5.73 14.99
CA GLY A 108 17.20 -6.44 14.96
C GLY A 108 16.03 -5.47 14.77
N ASN A 109 16.05 -4.32 15.43
CA ASN A 109 15.02 -3.28 15.25
C ASN A 109 15.02 -2.69 13.83
N ALA A 110 16.20 -2.42 13.25
CA ALA A 110 16.29 -1.97 11.86
C ALA A 110 15.78 -3.05 10.89
N TYR A 111 16.06 -4.33 11.16
CA TYR A 111 15.54 -5.45 10.38
C TYR A 111 14.01 -5.54 10.45
N TYR A 112 13.43 -5.47 11.66
CA TYR A 112 11.98 -5.45 11.87
C TYR A 112 11.29 -4.32 11.10
N HIS A 113 11.86 -3.11 11.18
CA HIS A 113 11.37 -1.96 10.43
C HIS A 113 11.48 -2.16 8.91
N ASN A 114 12.59 -2.72 8.44
CA ASN A 114 12.80 -3.00 7.02
C ASN A 114 11.81 -4.03 6.49
N LEU A 115 11.38 -5.03 7.27
CA LEU A 115 10.33 -5.97 6.85
C LEU A 115 9.02 -5.24 6.54
N CYS A 116 8.59 -4.35 7.44
CA CYS A 116 7.39 -3.53 7.24
C CYS A 116 7.50 -2.68 5.96
N MET A 117 8.59 -1.93 5.80
CA MET A 117 8.74 -1.05 4.64
C MET A 117 8.93 -1.82 3.33
N ARG A 118 9.53 -3.02 3.35
CA ARG A 118 9.60 -3.90 2.19
C ARG A 118 8.20 -4.30 1.72
N ALA A 119 7.32 -4.71 2.62
CA ALA A 119 5.96 -5.12 2.27
C ALA A 119 5.12 -3.95 1.71
N VAL A 120 5.26 -2.75 2.28
CA VAL A 120 4.64 -1.51 1.77
C VAL A 120 5.15 -1.20 0.35
N ASN A 121 6.47 -1.18 0.17
CA ASN A 121 7.08 -0.81 -1.10
C ASN A 121 6.79 -1.83 -2.20
N GLN A 122 6.71 -3.12 -1.87
CA GLN A 122 6.27 -4.16 -2.80
C GLN A 122 4.84 -3.89 -3.26
N SER A 123 3.93 -3.62 -2.33
CA SER A 123 2.52 -3.33 -2.65
C SER A 123 2.39 -2.12 -3.57
N ILE A 124 3.14 -1.03 -3.31
CA ILE A 124 3.14 0.16 -4.15
C ILE A 124 3.73 -0.14 -5.54
N GLY A 125 4.86 -0.86 -5.58
CA GLY A 125 5.55 -1.19 -6.84
C GLY A 125 4.75 -2.12 -7.76
N ARG A 126 3.71 -2.81 -7.26
CA ARG A 126 2.80 -3.60 -8.10
C ARG A 126 1.80 -2.75 -8.90
N ALA A 127 1.58 -1.50 -8.50
CA ALA A 127 0.60 -0.61 -9.10
C ALA A 127 1.20 0.47 -10.02
N ILE A 128 2.49 0.78 -9.89
CA ILE A 128 3.18 1.76 -10.74
C ILE A 128 4.35 1.05 -11.41
N ARG A 129 4.20 0.70 -12.70
CA ARG A 129 5.09 -0.28 -13.34
C ARG A 129 6.18 0.31 -14.23
N HIS A 130 5.90 1.41 -14.93
CA HIS A 130 6.85 1.98 -15.90
C HIS A 130 6.81 3.50 -15.90
N GLY A 131 7.81 4.14 -16.51
CA GLY A 131 7.95 5.61 -16.50
C GLY A 131 6.77 6.38 -17.08
N ASN A 132 5.98 5.73 -17.96
CA ASN A 132 4.76 6.32 -18.54
C ASN A 132 3.49 6.03 -17.73
N ASP A 133 3.59 5.24 -16.66
CA ASP A 133 2.45 4.88 -15.83
C ASP A 133 2.25 5.95 -14.74
N TYR A 134 1.01 6.14 -14.31
CA TYR A 134 0.70 7.09 -13.25
C TYR A 134 -0.35 6.52 -12.31
N ALA A 135 -0.11 6.69 -11.02
CA ALA A 135 -1.08 6.42 -9.98
C ALA A 135 -0.89 7.38 -8.81
N ALA A 136 -1.99 7.69 -8.12
CA ALA A 136 -1.94 8.36 -6.84
C ALA A 136 -1.65 7.34 -5.74
N VAL A 137 -0.64 7.60 -4.91
CA VAL A 137 -0.36 6.79 -3.71
C VAL A 137 -0.78 7.58 -2.48
N VAL A 138 -1.67 6.99 -1.69
CA VAL A 138 -2.18 7.57 -0.45
C VAL A 138 -1.73 6.72 0.72
N LEU A 139 -0.98 7.32 1.63
CA LEU A 139 -0.44 6.67 2.83
C LEU A 139 -1.28 7.09 4.03
N ALA A 140 -2.18 6.23 4.48
CA ALA A 140 -3.13 6.50 5.55
C ALA A 140 -2.64 5.96 6.90
N ASP A 141 -1.63 6.62 7.45
CA ASP A 141 -1.15 6.48 8.84
C ASP A 141 -0.35 7.73 9.22
N ALA A 142 -0.58 8.27 10.42
CA ALA A 142 0.13 9.47 10.88
C ALA A 142 1.65 9.29 10.93
N ARG A 143 2.11 8.05 11.14
CA ARG A 143 3.54 7.72 11.26
C ARG A 143 4.33 7.93 9.98
N TYR A 144 3.69 7.88 8.80
CA TYR A 144 4.35 8.25 7.54
C TYR A 144 4.78 9.72 7.52
N ALA A 145 4.07 10.61 8.24
CA ALA A 145 4.40 12.02 8.36
C ALA A 145 5.25 12.33 9.61
N SER A 146 5.00 11.66 10.74
CA SER A 146 5.65 11.97 12.02
C SER A 146 6.99 11.28 12.23
N GLU A 147 7.25 10.13 11.60
CA GLU A 147 8.46 9.35 11.82
C GLU A 147 9.40 9.35 10.60
N SER A 148 10.55 10.01 10.74
CA SER A 148 11.53 10.11 9.65
C SER A 148 12.01 8.76 9.13
N ARG A 149 12.13 7.74 9.98
CA ARG A 149 12.58 6.39 9.56
C ARG A 149 11.61 5.73 8.58
N ILE A 150 10.31 5.80 8.88
CA ILE A 150 9.25 5.30 8.00
C ILE A 150 9.27 6.04 6.67
N TRP A 151 9.33 7.38 6.71
CA TRP A 151 9.41 8.18 5.50
C TRP A 151 10.62 7.80 4.65
N LEU A 152 11.81 7.72 5.24
CA LEU A 152 13.05 7.36 4.56
C LEU A 152 13.05 5.92 4.01
N GLY A 153 12.25 5.03 4.59
CA GLY A 153 12.04 3.66 4.10
C GLY A 153 11.24 3.57 2.80
N LEU A 154 10.57 4.66 2.36
CA LEU A 154 9.88 4.71 1.07
C LEU A 154 10.87 4.85 -0.11
N PRO A 155 10.49 4.41 -1.32
CA PRO A 155 11.34 4.54 -2.49
C PRO A 155 11.69 6.00 -2.76
N HIS A 156 12.91 6.25 -3.23
CA HIS A 156 13.38 7.62 -3.48
C HIS A 156 12.43 8.41 -4.41
N TRP A 157 11.89 7.75 -5.43
CA TRP A 157 10.97 8.38 -6.38
C TRP A 157 9.64 8.84 -5.77
N LEU A 158 9.19 8.25 -4.65
CA LEU A 158 8.00 8.71 -3.92
C LEU A 158 8.28 9.89 -2.99
N ARG A 159 9.55 10.10 -2.62
CA ARG A 159 9.96 11.10 -1.63
C ARG A 159 10.23 12.49 -2.23
N GLY A 160 10.07 12.66 -3.54
CA GLY A 160 10.19 13.96 -4.22
C GLY A 160 11.26 14.01 -5.31
N SER A 161 11.35 13.01 -6.20
CA SER A 161 12.13 13.14 -7.43
C SER A 161 11.38 13.98 -8.49
N SER A 162 12.10 14.48 -9.50
CA SER A 162 11.61 15.42 -10.55
C SER A 162 10.39 14.96 -11.39
N GLY A 163 9.81 13.79 -11.12
CA GLY A 163 8.59 13.28 -11.76
C GLY A 163 7.44 12.93 -10.80
N SER A 164 7.63 13.06 -9.48
CA SER A 164 6.61 12.79 -8.46
C SER A 164 6.21 14.08 -7.75
N GLN A 165 4.96 14.49 -7.90
CA GLN A 165 4.38 15.56 -7.09
C GLN A 165 3.96 14.99 -5.73
N THR A 166 4.84 15.05 -4.74
CA THR A 166 4.48 14.72 -3.36
C THR A 166 3.66 15.85 -2.76
N ILE A 167 2.33 15.69 -2.73
CA ILE A 167 1.44 16.65 -2.07
C ILE A 167 1.30 16.26 -0.60
N GLY A 168 1.68 17.17 0.32
CA GLY A 168 1.25 17.11 1.73
C GLY A 168 2.01 16.14 2.64
N ARG A 169 3.35 16.21 2.71
CA ARG A 169 4.12 15.61 3.83
C ARG A 169 3.77 16.25 5.20
N GLU A 170 3.07 17.38 5.20
CA GLU A 170 2.61 18.04 6.42
C GLU A 170 1.79 17.07 7.30
N GLN A 171 2.11 17.05 8.60
CA GLN A 171 1.42 16.24 9.64
C GLN A 171 -0.09 16.53 9.77
N SER A 172 -0.67 17.35 8.88
CA SER A 172 -2.06 17.81 8.89
C SER A 172 -2.65 17.88 7.48
N ALA A 173 -2.25 16.98 6.57
CA ALA A 173 -2.99 16.79 5.32
C ALA A 173 -4.42 16.34 5.64
N SER A 174 -5.33 17.31 5.77
CA SER A 174 -6.74 17.05 5.99
C SER A 174 -7.31 16.31 4.80
N TYR A 175 -8.36 15.52 5.03
CA TYR A 175 -9.08 14.80 3.98
C TYR A 175 -9.38 15.70 2.76
N GLY A 176 -9.79 16.95 2.99
CA GLY A 176 -10.10 17.92 1.94
C GLY A 176 -8.88 18.27 1.09
N ARG A 177 -7.71 18.52 1.70
CA ARG A 177 -6.47 18.83 0.96
C ARG A 177 -6.00 17.61 0.15
N SER A 178 -6.04 16.43 0.75
CA SER A 178 -5.66 15.19 0.07
C SER A 178 -6.57 14.90 -1.13
N LEU A 179 -7.89 15.08 -0.96
CA LEU A 179 -8.86 14.89 -2.04
C LEU A 179 -8.68 15.92 -3.16
N PHE A 180 -8.40 17.17 -2.80
CA PHE A 180 -8.09 18.22 -3.78
C PHE A 180 -6.82 17.87 -4.58
N GLY A 181 -5.74 17.48 -3.91
CA GLY A 181 -4.49 17.06 -4.56
C GLY A 181 -4.69 15.90 -5.53
N ILE A 182 -5.42 14.86 -5.12
CA ILE A 182 -5.75 13.72 -5.98
C ILE A 182 -6.56 14.17 -7.20
N ARG A 183 -7.56 15.04 -7.03
CA ARG A 183 -8.37 15.56 -8.14
C ARG A 183 -7.53 16.37 -9.13
N THR A 184 -6.65 17.23 -8.63
CA THR A 184 -5.76 18.03 -9.47
C THR A 184 -4.80 17.14 -10.26
N PHE A 185 -4.15 16.18 -9.59
CA PHE A 185 -3.26 15.21 -10.21
C PHE A 185 -3.93 14.47 -11.38
N PHE A 186 -5.14 13.92 -11.18
CA PHE A 186 -5.82 13.20 -12.24
C PHE A 186 -6.26 14.11 -13.38
N LYS A 187 -6.74 15.33 -13.10
CA LYS A 187 -7.11 16.30 -14.15
C LYS A 187 -5.92 16.60 -15.06
N GLU A 188 -4.75 16.87 -14.50
CA GLU A 188 -3.52 17.16 -15.24
C GLU A 188 -3.08 15.97 -16.10
N ARG A 189 -3.19 14.75 -15.57
CA ARG A 189 -2.79 13.53 -16.31
C ARG A 189 -3.76 13.16 -17.42
N THR A 190 -5.06 13.35 -17.22
CA THR A 190 -6.07 13.10 -18.27
C THR A 190 -6.08 14.13 -19.39
N GLN A 191 -5.60 15.36 -19.16
CA GLN A 191 -5.50 16.38 -20.21
C GLN A 191 -4.25 16.23 -21.08
N ASN A 192 -3.22 15.53 -20.57
CA ASN A 192 -1.96 15.29 -21.25
C ASN A 192 -1.85 13.87 -21.86
N SER A 193 -2.92 13.07 -21.79
CA SER A 193 -3.04 11.73 -22.39
C SER A 193 -3.97 11.79 -23.60
#